data_AF-A0A2X1N421-F1
#
_entry.id   AF-A0A2X1N421-F1
#
_cell.length_a   1.000
_cell.length_b   1.000
_cell.length_c   1.000
_cell.angle_alpha   90.00
_cell.angle_beta   90.00
_cell.angle_gamma   90.00
#
_symmetry.space_group_name_H-M   'P 1'
#
loop_
_entity.id
_entity.type
_entity.pdbx_description
1 polymer ?
#
loop_
_entity_poly.entity_id
_entity_poly.type
_entity_poly.pdbx_seq_one_letter_code
_entity_poly.pdbx_strand_id
1 'polypeptide(L)' 'MQRANNAVVDVQYRVPMQPSEDGNTVELNSEQARFSQNSMDYQSSLTFLNLQISGIREAIEGK' A
#
# COMPACT_ATOMS: atom_id res chain seq x y z
N MET A 1 39.59 -4.85 0.66
CA MET A 1 38.88 -3.83 -0.14
C MET A 1 37.43 -4.26 -0.29
N GLN A 2 36.57 -3.82 0.63
CA GLN A 2 35.14 -4.12 0.66
C GLN A 2 34.43 -3.18 -0.32
N ARG A 3 33.91 -3.69 -1.45
CA ARG A 3 33.07 -2.89 -2.34
C ARG A 3 31.66 -2.86 -1.76
N ALA A 4 31.21 -1.65 -1.43
CA ALA A 4 29.87 -1.36 -0.95
C ALA A 4 28.84 -1.87 -1.97
N ASN A 5 27.93 -2.72 -1.51
CA ASN A 5 26.71 -3.06 -2.23
C ASN A 5 25.83 -1.81 -2.27
N ASN A 6 26.01 -1.01 -3.31
CA ASN A 6 25.09 0.06 -3.65
C ASN A 6 23.77 -0.63 -4.04
N ALA A 7 22.82 -0.70 -3.11
CA ALA A 7 21.47 -1.14 -3.40
C ALA A 7 20.84 -0.09 -4.32
N VAL A 8 21.10 -0.22 -5.61
CA VAL A 8 20.37 0.49 -6.64
C VAL A 8 18.92 0.09 -6.43
N VAL A 9 18.08 1.04 -6.02
CA VAL A 9 16.64 0.84 -5.98
C VAL A 9 16.21 0.64 -7.42
N ASP A 10 16.14 -0.62 -7.83
CA ASP A 10 15.62 -0.99 -9.13
C ASP A 10 14.16 -0.59 -9.17
N VAL A 11 13.81 0.31 -10.07
CA VAL A 11 12.44 0.77 -10.22
C VAL A 11 11.67 -0.39 -10.83
N GLN A 12 10.98 -1.16 -9.99
CA GLN A 12 10.17 -2.28 -10.46
C GLN A 12 8.97 -1.75 -11.23
N TYR A 13 9.04 -1.80 -12.54
CA TYR A 13 7.89 -1.64 -13.41
C TYR A 13 7.10 -2.95 -13.45
N ARG A 14 5.77 -2.85 -13.43
CA ARG A 14 4.92 -4.02 -13.61
C ARG A 14 4.91 -4.42 -15.08
N VAL A 15 5.16 -5.70 -15.35
CA VAL A 15 4.97 -6.30 -16.67
C VAL A 15 3.47 -6.62 -16.81
N PRO A 16 2.77 -6.09 -17.83
CA PRO A 16 1.35 -6.38 -18.04
C PRO A 16 1.17 -7.85 -18.42
N MET A 17 0.13 -8.51 -17.91
CA MET A 17 -0.22 -9.86 -18.34
C MET A 17 -1.00 -9.83 -19.66
N GLN A 18 -1.78 -8.76 -19.90
CA GLN A 18 -2.50 -8.49 -21.13
C GLN A 18 -2.23 -7.06 -21.61
N PRO A 19 -1.24 -6.83 -22.49
CA PRO A 19 -1.02 -5.51 -23.08
C PRO A 19 -2.22 -5.11 -23.95
N SER A 20 -2.70 -3.87 -23.79
CA SER A 20 -3.75 -3.33 -24.64
C SER A 20 -3.25 -3.14 -26.07
N GLU A 21 -4.13 -3.25 -27.07
CA GLU A 21 -3.76 -3.07 -28.48
C GLU A 21 -3.18 -1.67 -28.78
N ASP A 22 -3.49 -0.65 -27.96
CA ASP A 22 -2.95 0.71 -28.12
C ASP A 22 -1.58 0.94 -27.44
N GLY A 23 -1.05 -0.07 -26.73
CA GLY A 23 0.20 0.04 -25.98
C GLY A 23 0.06 0.47 -24.52
N ASN A 24 -1.17 0.70 -24.02
CA ASN A 24 -1.41 0.94 -22.60
C ASN A 24 -1.19 -0.33 -21.75
N THR A 25 -0.31 -0.19 -20.76
CA THR A 25 0.11 -1.22 -19.79
C THR A 25 -0.86 -1.36 -18.61
N VAL A 26 -1.87 -0.49 -18.52
CA VAL A 26 -2.79 -0.40 -17.38
C VAL A 26 -3.96 -1.37 -17.58
N GLU A 27 -3.99 -2.41 -16.75
CA GLU A 27 -5.08 -3.38 -16.72
C GLU A 27 -6.20 -2.89 -15.81
N LEU A 28 -7.33 -2.44 -16.37
CA LEU A 28 -8.42 -1.82 -15.61
C LEU A 28 -8.92 -2.68 -14.45
N ASN A 29 -9.18 -3.97 -14.68
CA ASN A 29 -9.70 -4.87 -13.65
C ASN A 29 -8.70 -5.09 -12.51
N SER A 30 -7.40 -5.22 -12.84
CA SER A 30 -6.31 -5.39 -11.88
C SER A 30 -6.12 -4.12 -11.06
N GLU A 31 -6.14 -2.96 -11.71
CA GLU A 31 -6.00 -1.67 -11.04
C GLU A 31 -7.22 -1.36 -10.16
N GLN A 32 -8.43 -1.69 -10.61
CA GLN A 32 -9.65 -1.54 -9.81
C GLN A 32 -9.62 -2.42 -8.56
N ALA A 33 -9.24 -3.70 -8.68
CA ALA A 33 -9.13 -4.61 -7.54
C ALA A 33 -8.08 -4.12 -6.52
N ARG A 34 -6.91 -3.68 -7.00
CA ARG A 34 -5.84 -3.12 -6.16
C ARG A 34 -6.26 -1.83 -5.48
N PHE A 35 -6.93 -0.93 -6.21
CA PHE A 35 -7.45 0.30 -5.64
C PHE A 35 -8.47 0.01 -4.53
N SER A 36 -9.39 -0.93 -4.75
CA SER A 36 -10.35 -1.35 -3.73
C SER A 36 -9.65 -1.94 -2.52
N GLN A 37 -8.67 -2.83 -2.71
CA GLN A 37 -7.90 -3.43 -1.62
C GLN A 37 -7.16 -2.36 -0.80
N ASN A 38 -6.41 -1.47 -1.46
CA ASN A 38 -5.68 -0.39 -0.79
C ASN A 38 -6.62 0.55 -0.03
N SER A 39 -7.80 0.82 -0.57
CA SER A 39 -8.81 1.66 0.09
C SER A 39 -9.35 0.99 1.36
N MET A 40 -9.61 -0.31 1.30
CA MET A 40 -10.06 -1.10 2.46
C MET A 40 -8.98 -1.15 3.53
N ASP A 41 -7.74 -1.47 3.15
CA ASP A 41 -6.59 -1.55 4.06
C ASP A 41 -6.33 -0.21 4.76
N TYR A 42 -6.42 0.89 3.99
CA TYR A 42 -6.32 2.24 4.54
C TYR A 42 -7.42 2.52 5.57
N GLN A 43 -8.67 2.22 5.23
CA GLN A 43 -9.79 2.41 6.16
C GLN A 43 -9.63 1.58 7.43
N SER A 44 -9.21 0.32 7.32
CA SER A 44 -8.92 -0.54 8.47
C SER A 44 -7.80 0.03 9.32
N SER A 45 -6.72 0.52 8.71
CA SER A 45 -5.60 1.14 9.44
C SER A 45 -6.04 2.35 10.27
N LEU A 46 -6.91 3.20 9.71
CA LEU A 46 -7.49 4.33 10.43
C LEU A 46 -8.40 3.89 11.57
N THR A 47 -9.19 2.84 11.38
CA THR A 47 -10.01 2.27 12.45
C THR A 47 -9.13 1.78 13.62
N PHE A 48 -8.07 1.02 13.33
CA PHE A 48 -7.14 0.56 14.37
C PHE A 48 -6.39 1.71 15.06
N LEU A 49 -6.00 2.74 14.30
CA LEU A 49 -5.38 3.94 14.87
C LEU A 49 -6.33 4.66 15.83
N ASN A 50 -7.60 4.85 15.44
CA ASN A 50 -8.61 5.45 16.30
C ASN A 50 -8.84 4.63 17.57
N LEU A 51 -8.91 3.30 17.46
CA LEU A 51 -9.04 2.41 18.62
C LEU A 51 -7.87 2.57 19.60
N GLN A 52 -6.63 2.65 19.10
CA GLN A 52 -5.45 2.88 19.94
C GLN A 52 -5.49 4.24 20.62
N ILE A 53 -5.83 5.31 19.88
CA ILE A 53 -5.94 6.66 20.45
C ILE A 53 -7.01 6.71 21.53
N SER A 54 -8.18 6.12 21.28
CA SER A 54 -9.26 6.03 22.27
C SER A 54 -8.84 5.24 23.50
N GLY A 55 -8.16 4.10 23.33
CA GLY A 55 -7.66 3.30 24.46
C GLY A 55 -6.63 4.05 25.31
N ILE A 56 -5.72 4.80 24.68
CA ILE A 56 -4.78 5.67 25.40
C ILE A 56 -5.54 6.77 26.15
N ARG A 57 -6.55 7.38 25.53
CA ARG A 57 -7.36 8.42 26.16
C ARG A 57 -8.11 7.90 27.38
N GLU A 58 -8.74 6.73 27.29
CA GLU A 58 -9.42 6.08 28.42
C GLU A 58 -8.45 5.80 29.57
N ALA A 59 -7.26 5.27 29.26
CA ALA A 59 -6.22 5.02 30.25
C ALA A 59 -5.74 6.30 30.97
N ILE A 60 -5.69 7.44 30.27
CA ILE A 60 -5.34 8.75 30.86
C ILE A 60 -6.49 9.31 31.71
N GLU A 61 -7.74 9.19 31.23
CA GLU A 61 -8.93 9.67 31.94
C GLU A 61 -9.30 8.81 33.17
N GLY A 62 -8.71 7.61 33.31
CA GLY A 62 -8.89 6.73 34.45
C GLY A 62 -10.23 5.99 34.46
N LYS A 63 -10.79 5.73 33.28
CA LYS A 63 -11.96 4.85 33.11
C LYS A 63 -11.53 3.39 33.03
#